data_AF-A0A485B9G8-F1
#
_entry.id   AF-A0A485B9G8-F1
#
_cell.length_a   1.000
_cell.length_b   1.000
_cell.length_c   1.000
_cell.angle_alpha   90.00
_cell.angle_beta   90.00
_cell.angle_gamma   90.00
#
_symmetry.space_group_name_H-M   'P 1'
#
loop_
_entity.id
_entity.type
_entity.pdbx_description
1 polymer ?
#
loop_
_entity_poly.entity_id
_entity_poly.type
_entity_poly.pdbx_seq_one_letter_code
_entity_poly.pdbx_strand_id
1 'polypeptide(L)'
;MNWLAEGKLEEMFKQNAEQKQQAMQAVYQDWRAAQASLTNAGIKQNESDYSRILWALAAIMLLVVAVIVVSWVAMQRVLLKPLHTVMAHIRHIAEGDLTNNINTEGSNEMALLARNVNEMQQSLAKTVGVVREGADTIYTGAGEISAGSNDLSSRTEQQAASLEETAASMEQLTATVKQNADNARQATQLAQNASETAQKGGNVVDGVVRTMDEIAASSSKIAQITNVN
;
A
#
# COMPACT_ATOMS: atom_id res chain seq x y z
N MET A 1 -117.25 13.24 92.09
CA MET A 1 -116.56 13.94 90.98
C MET A 1 -115.23 13.23 90.73
N ASN A 2 -114.82 13.09 89.45
CA ASN A 2 -113.52 12.55 88.95
C ASN A 2 -113.32 11.02 88.75
N TRP A 3 -114.12 10.35 87.91
CA TRP A 3 -113.73 9.05 87.32
C TRP A 3 -113.73 9.03 85.76
N LEU A 4 -114.10 10.14 85.11
CA LEU A 4 -114.12 10.28 83.63
C LEU A 4 -112.82 10.87 83.04
N ALA A 5 -111.88 11.31 83.89
CA ALA A 5 -110.63 11.92 83.45
C ALA A 5 -109.52 10.87 83.21
N GLU A 6 -109.48 9.78 83.97
CA GLU A 6 -108.37 8.80 83.94
C GLU A 6 -108.38 7.90 82.69
N GLY A 7 -109.55 7.38 82.26
CA GLY A 7 -109.65 6.55 81.06
C GLY A 7 -109.36 7.30 79.74
N LYS A 8 -109.75 8.59 79.67
CA LYS A 8 -109.42 9.47 78.54
C LYS A 8 -107.93 9.85 78.50
N LEU A 9 -107.30 10.00 79.66
CA LEU A 9 -105.86 10.24 79.74
C LEU A 9 -105.09 9.03 79.23
N GLU A 10 -105.47 7.81 79.64
CA GLU A 10 -104.78 6.58 79.21
C GLU A 10 -104.90 6.31 77.69
N GLU A 11 -106.08 6.53 77.10
CA GLU A 11 -106.26 6.48 75.63
C GLU A 11 -105.49 7.59 74.92
N MET A 12 -105.47 8.82 75.44
CA MET A 12 -104.66 9.90 74.85
C MET A 12 -103.16 9.65 74.96
N PHE A 13 -102.68 8.98 76.02
CA PHE A 13 -101.29 8.57 76.15
C PHE A 13 -100.96 7.43 75.20
N LYS A 14 -101.85 6.44 75.03
CA LYS A 14 -101.69 5.36 74.04
C LYS A 14 -101.70 5.89 72.61
N GLN A 15 -102.64 6.77 72.26
CA GLN A 15 -102.72 7.40 70.95
C GLN A 15 -101.50 8.28 70.66
N ASN A 16 -101.03 9.07 71.63
CA ASN A 16 -99.79 9.83 71.51
C ASN A 16 -98.56 8.91 71.41
N ALA A 17 -98.53 7.78 72.13
CA ALA A 17 -97.44 6.82 72.08
C ALA A 17 -97.38 6.10 70.73
N GLU A 18 -98.52 5.64 70.21
CA GLU A 18 -98.64 5.03 68.89
C GLU A 18 -98.30 6.02 67.77
N GLN A 19 -98.77 7.27 67.85
CA GLN A 19 -98.36 8.34 66.91
C GLN A 19 -96.87 8.60 66.96
N LYS A 20 -96.28 8.71 68.15
CA LYS A 20 -94.83 8.91 68.30
C LYS A 20 -94.04 7.71 67.80
N GLN A 21 -94.56 6.49 67.98
CA GLN A 21 -93.93 5.26 67.50
C GLN A 21 -93.99 5.16 65.97
N GLN A 22 -95.14 5.49 65.37
CA GLN A 22 -95.30 5.57 63.91
C GLN A 22 -94.41 6.66 63.29
N ALA A 23 -94.37 7.86 63.90
CA ALA A 23 -93.51 8.95 63.46
C ALA A 23 -92.02 8.57 63.57
N MET A 24 -91.61 7.94 64.67
CA MET A 24 -90.26 7.43 64.85
C MET A 24 -89.90 6.36 63.81
N GLN A 25 -90.84 5.46 63.50
CA GLN A 25 -90.63 4.40 62.52
C GLN A 25 -90.53 4.95 61.08
N ALA A 26 -91.32 5.97 60.74
CA ALA A 26 -91.21 6.69 59.48
C ALA A 26 -89.86 7.39 59.34
N VAL A 27 -89.43 8.14 60.37
CA VAL A 27 -88.09 8.78 60.39
C VAL A 27 -86.96 7.76 60.31
N TYR A 28 -87.10 6.60 60.97
CA TYR A 28 -86.11 5.53 60.89
C TYR A 28 -86.04 4.89 59.49
N GLN A 29 -87.17 4.74 58.81
CA GLN A 29 -87.21 4.25 57.43
C GLN A 29 -86.60 5.25 56.46
N ASP A 30 -86.93 6.54 56.58
CA ASP A 30 -86.35 7.62 55.77
C ASP A 30 -84.84 7.74 56.01
N TRP A 31 -84.39 7.69 57.27
CA TRP A 31 -82.96 7.68 57.61
C TRP A 31 -82.25 6.48 57.00
N ARG A 32 -82.86 5.28 57.07
CA ARG A 32 -82.27 4.07 56.49
C ARG A 32 -82.23 4.10 54.96
N ALA A 33 -83.26 4.65 54.32
CA ALA A 33 -83.31 4.83 52.87
C ALA A 33 -82.27 5.86 52.40
N ALA A 34 -82.16 6.99 53.10
CA ALA A 34 -81.12 7.99 52.87
C ALA A 34 -79.72 7.38 53.05
N GLN A 35 -79.49 6.64 54.14
CA GLN A 35 -78.23 5.96 54.40
C GLN A 35 -77.88 4.91 53.34
N ALA A 36 -78.85 4.09 52.92
CA ALA A 36 -78.66 3.11 51.85
C ALA A 36 -78.35 3.78 50.50
N SER A 37 -78.99 4.91 50.19
CA SER A 37 -78.72 5.68 48.97
C SER A 37 -77.31 6.29 48.95
N LEU A 38 -76.86 6.86 50.07
CA LEU A 38 -75.52 7.42 50.23
C LEU A 38 -74.44 6.33 50.16
N THR A 39 -74.69 5.18 50.79
CA THR A 39 -73.76 4.04 50.77
C THR A 39 -73.65 3.46 49.36
N ASN A 40 -74.77 3.27 48.67
CA ASN A 40 -74.78 2.79 47.28
C ASN A 40 -74.15 3.81 46.30
N ALA A 41 -74.36 5.12 46.51
CA ALA A 41 -73.72 6.16 45.73
C ALA A 41 -72.19 6.16 45.92
N GLY A 42 -71.73 6.01 47.18
CA GLY A 42 -70.30 5.91 47.50
C GLY A 42 -69.63 4.68 46.88
N ILE A 43 -70.27 3.51 46.93
CA ILE A 43 -69.75 2.27 46.32
C ILE A 43 -69.66 2.41 44.79
N LYS A 44 -70.70 2.92 44.12
CA LYS A 44 -70.69 3.13 42.66
C LYS A 44 -69.65 4.13 42.21
N GLN A 45 -69.44 5.19 42.98
CA GLN A 45 -68.41 6.18 42.69
C GLN A 45 -67.01 5.56 42.80
N ASN A 46 -66.78 4.77 43.85
CA ASN A 46 -65.51 4.09 44.09
C ASN A 46 -65.17 3.08 42.96
N GLU A 47 -66.14 2.28 42.49
CA GLU A 47 -65.94 1.35 41.37
C GLU A 47 -65.52 2.05 40.06
N SER A 48 -66.10 3.22 39.78
CA SER A 48 -65.78 4.00 38.59
C SER A 48 -64.36 4.60 38.64
N ASP A 49 -63.91 5.00 39.83
CA ASP A 49 -62.58 5.57 40.04
C ASP A 49 -61.49 4.49 39.95
N TYR A 50 -61.72 3.28 40.46
CA TYR A 50 -60.80 2.15 40.26
C TYR A 50 -60.56 1.84 38.77
N SER A 51 -61.64 1.81 37.98
CA SER A 51 -61.53 1.54 36.54
C SER A 51 -60.76 2.64 35.80
N ARG A 52 -60.98 3.91 36.15
CA ARG A 52 -60.26 5.05 35.58
C ARG A 52 -58.77 5.01 35.90
N ILE A 53 -58.41 4.68 37.15
CA ILE A 53 -57.01 4.54 37.58
C ILE A 53 -56.32 3.40 36.82
N LEU A 54 -56.98 2.25 36.66
CA LEU A 54 -56.43 1.12 35.90
C LEU A 54 -56.18 1.47 34.43
N TRP A 55 -57.11 2.16 33.76
CA TRP A 55 -56.90 2.64 32.38
C TRP A 55 -55.77 3.68 32.28
N ALA A 56 -55.64 4.58 33.26
CA ALA A 56 -54.55 5.55 33.30
C ALA A 56 -53.18 4.85 33.46
N LEU A 57 -53.08 3.87 34.36
CA LEU A 57 -51.86 3.07 34.54
C LEU A 57 -51.52 2.25 33.28
N ALA A 58 -52.53 1.64 32.66
CA ALA A 58 -52.34 0.90 31.40
C ALA A 58 -51.86 1.81 30.27
N ALA A 59 -52.41 3.03 30.15
CA ALA A 59 -51.97 4.01 29.16
C ALA A 59 -50.51 4.46 29.39
N ILE A 60 -50.12 4.70 30.65
CA ILE A 60 -48.74 5.05 31.00
C ILE A 60 -47.80 3.89 30.67
N MET A 61 -48.16 2.66 31.03
CA MET A 61 -47.38 1.47 30.72
C MET A 61 -47.19 1.30 29.21
N LEU A 62 -48.24 1.50 28.42
CA LEU A 62 -48.19 1.42 26.96
C LEU A 62 -47.27 2.52 26.40
N LEU A 63 -47.35 3.75 26.92
CA LEU A 63 -46.47 4.85 26.52
C LEU A 63 -44.99 4.54 26.81
N VAL A 64 -44.69 4.01 28.00
CA VAL A 64 -43.34 3.59 28.38
C VAL A 64 -42.81 2.51 27.43
N VAL A 65 -43.62 1.48 27.15
CA VAL A 65 -43.25 0.42 26.18
C VAL A 65 -43.02 1.01 24.80
N ALA A 66 -43.87 1.93 24.34
CA ALA A 66 -43.70 2.60 23.05
C ALA A 66 -42.37 3.39 22.99
N VAL A 67 -42.01 4.12 24.03
CA VAL A 67 -40.73 4.87 24.10
C VAL A 67 -39.53 3.92 24.08
N ILE A 68 -39.60 2.79 24.79
CA ILE A 68 -38.54 1.77 24.78
C ILE A 68 -38.37 1.20 23.38
N VAL A 69 -39.47 0.82 22.71
CA VAL A 69 -39.43 0.27 21.35
C VAL A 69 -38.89 1.28 20.34
N VAL A 70 -39.35 2.54 20.41
CA VAL A 70 -38.85 3.60 19.52
C VAL A 70 -37.36 3.86 19.76
N SER A 71 -36.92 3.95 21.02
CA SER A 71 -35.52 4.14 21.37
C SER A 71 -34.65 2.97 20.91
N TRP A 72 -35.11 1.73 21.07
CA TRP A 72 -34.43 0.53 20.60
C TRP A 72 -34.27 0.54 19.07
N VAL A 73 -35.35 0.83 18.34
CA VAL A 73 -35.32 0.89 16.87
C VAL A 73 -34.41 2.02 16.38
N ALA A 74 -34.46 3.19 17.04
CA ALA A 74 -33.60 4.33 16.72
C ALA A 74 -32.12 3.98 16.95
N MET A 75 -31.76 3.43 18.12
CA MET A 75 -30.41 2.96 18.44
C MET A 75 -29.89 1.97 17.38
N GLN A 76 -30.71 0.99 17.01
CA GLN A 76 -30.29 -0.04 16.06
C GLN A 76 -30.12 0.50 14.64
N ARG A 77 -30.94 1.47 14.22
CA ARG A 77 -30.85 2.07 12.87
C ARG A 77 -29.79 3.16 12.75
N VAL A 78 -29.60 3.98 13.78
CA VAL A 78 -28.71 5.15 13.73
C VAL A 78 -27.28 4.80 14.12
N LEU A 79 -27.08 3.84 15.03
CA LEU A 79 -25.75 3.50 15.55
C LEU A 79 -25.28 2.12 15.09
N LEU A 80 -26.02 1.05 15.41
CA LEU A 80 -25.52 -0.32 15.19
C LEU A 80 -25.40 -0.71 13.71
N LYS A 81 -26.37 -0.34 12.86
CA LYS A 81 -26.32 -0.67 11.43
C LYS A 81 -25.15 0.04 10.71
N PRO A 82 -24.99 1.37 10.81
CA PRO A 82 -23.85 2.05 10.19
C PRO A 82 -22.50 1.57 10.73
N LEU A 83 -22.42 1.23 12.02
CA LEU A 83 -21.19 0.71 12.62
C LEU A 83 -20.75 -0.60 11.97
N HIS A 84 -21.66 -1.56 11.78
CA HIS A 84 -21.33 -2.80 11.06
C HIS A 84 -20.89 -2.54 9.62
N THR A 85 -21.52 -1.58 8.93
CA THR A 85 -21.10 -1.19 7.58
C THR A 85 -19.67 -0.65 7.57
N VAL A 86 -19.33 0.27 8.48
CA VAL A 86 -17.96 0.81 8.58
C VAL A 86 -16.96 -0.29 8.94
N MET A 87 -17.29 -1.18 9.88
CA MET A 87 -16.44 -2.32 10.22
C MET A 87 -16.17 -3.24 9.03
N ALA A 88 -17.17 -3.50 8.19
CA ALA A 88 -17.00 -4.27 6.96
C ALA A 88 -16.02 -3.58 5.99
N HIS A 89 -16.13 -2.26 5.82
CA HIS A 89 -15.19 -1.50 4.98
C HIS A 89 -13.76 -1.54 5.54
N ILE A 90 -13.58 -1.41 6.85
CA ILE A 90 -12.26 -1.55 7.48
C ILE A 90 -11.67 -2.94 7.21
N ARG A 91 -12.51 -3.99 7.22
CA ARG A 91 -12.06 -5.35 6.88
C ARG A 91 -11.61 -5.46 5.43
N HIS A 92 -12.35 -4.88 4.49
CA HIS A 92 -11.92 -4.82 3.07
C HIS A 92 -10.59 -4.07 2.92
N ILE A 93 -10.43 -2.92 3.60
CA ILE A 93 -9.18 -2.16 3.61
C ILE A 93 -8.02 -3.01 4.16
N ALA A 94 -8.25 -3.77 5.24
CA ALA A 94 -7.26 -4.67 5.82
C ALA A 94 -6.91 -5.85 4.90
N GLU A 95 -7.85 -6.31 4.08
CA GLU A 95 -7.65 -7.32 3.04
C GLU A 95 -7.00 -6.72 1.76
N GLY A 96 -6.77 -5.41 1.72
CA GLY A 96 -6.14 -4.70 0.60
C GLY A 96 -7.10 -4.22 -0.49
N ASP A 97 -8.41 -4.42 -0.31
CA ASP A 97 -9.42 -3.92 -1.22
C ASP A 97 -9.80 -2.46 -0.86
N LEU A 98 -9.28 -1.54 -1.66
CA LEU A 98 -9.51 -0.10 -1.53
C LEU A 98 -10.54 0.44 -2.55
N THR A 99 -11.27 -0.45 -3.23
CA THR A 99 -12.16 -0.06 -4.35
C THR A 99 -13.60 0.21 -3.91
N ASN A 100 -14.00 -0.28 -2.74
CA ASN A 100 -15.34 -0.11 -2.22
C ASN A 100 -15.60 1.32 -1.75
N ASN A 101 -16.74 1.90 -2.17
CA ASN A 101 -17.14 3.25 -1.80
C ASN A 101 -17.86 3.29 -0.45
N ILE A 102 -17.32 4.07 0.50
CA ILE A 102 -17.93 4.25 1.82
C ILE A 102 -19.02 5.33 1.74
N ASN A 103 -20.26 5.00 2.12
CA ASN A 103 -21.29 6.01 2.25
C ASN A 103 -20.98 6.94 3.44
N THR A 104 -20.81 8.23 3.18
CA THR A 104 -20.45 9.28 4.15
C THR A 104 -21.58 10.27 4.43
N GLU A 105 -22.80 9.93 4.01
CA GLU A 105 -24.01 10.73 4.23
C GLU A 105 -24.38 10.82 5.72
N GLY A 106 -24.95 11.96 6.10
CA GLY A 106 -25.39 12.26 7.46
C GLY A 106 -24.53 13.31 8.17
N SER A 107 -25.00 13.72 9.34
CA SER A 107 -24.41 14.79 10.16
C SER A 107 -24.11 14.35 11.60
N ASN A 108 -24.18 13.05 11.88
CA ASN A 108 -23.89 12.48 13.20
C ASN A 108 -22.45 11.92 13.27
N GLU A 109 -22.05 11.46 14.45
CA GLU A 109 -20.73 10.91 14.73
C GLU A 109 -20.42 9.67 13.87
N MET A 110 -21.45 8.90 13.48
CA MET A 110 -21.27 7.77 12.58
C MET A 110 -20.92 8.19 11.15
N ALA A 111 -21.51 9.29 10.66
CA ALA A 111 -21.13 9.88 9.37
C ALA A 111 -19.71 10.46 9.43
N LEU A 112 -19.33 11.08 10.54
CA LEU A 112 -17.95 11.55 10.76
C LEU A 112 -16.95 10.39 10.77
N LEU A 113 -17.26 9.29 11.47
CA LEU A 113 -16.44 8.08 11.46
C LEU A 113 -16.29 7.52 10.04
N ALA A 114 -17.38 7.42 9.28
CA ALA A 114 -17.33 6.96 7.90
C ALA A 114 -16.45 7.84 7.01
N ARG A 115 -16.51 9.18 7.18
CA ARG A 115 -15.63 10.13 6.48
C ARG A 115 -14.16 9.92 6.80
N ASN A 116 -13.81 9.77 8.08
CA ASN A 116 -12.43 9.55 8.49
C ASN A 116 -11.88 8.22 7.92
N VAL A 117 -12.69 7.15 7.91
CA VAL A 117 -12.29 5.87 7.31
C VAL A 117 -12.14 6.00 5.79
N ASN A 118 -12.99 6.81 5.13
CA ASN A 118 -12.86 7.09 3.70
C ASN A 118 -11.57 7.88 3.38
N GLU A 119 -11.23 8.89 4.18
CA GLU A 119 -9.96 9.62 4.03
C GLU A 119 -8.73 8.71 4.24
N MET A 120 -8.81 7.79 5.20
CA MET A 120 -7.79 6.76 5.41
C MET A 120 -7.66 5.83 4.19
N GLN A 121 -8.79 5.35 3.65
CA GLN A 121 -8.81 4.51 2.44
C GLN A 121 -8.17 5.24 1.24
N GLN A 122 -8.52 6.51 1.01
CA GLN A 122 -7.95 7.31 -0.08
C GLN A 122 -6.44 7.53 0.09
N SER A 123 -5.99 7.80 1.32
CA SER A 123 -4.57 7.97 1.62
C SER A 123 -3.77 6.68 1.41
N LEU A 124 -4.33 5.54 1.81
CA LEU A 124 -3.76 4.23 1.52
C LEU A 124 -3.72 3.94 0.01
N ALA A 125 -4.81 4.22 -0.71
CA ALA A 125 -4.88 3.99 -2.16
C ALA A 125 -3.84 4.83 -2.91
N LYS A 126 -3.67 6.09 -2.51
CA LYS A 126 -2.62 6.97 -3.03
C LYS A 126 -1.22 6.41 -2.75
N THR A 127 -0.96 5.96 -1.52
CA THR A 127 0.33 5.40 -1.12
C THR A 127 0.65 4.14 -1.94
N VAL A 128 -0.30 3.23 -2.07
CA VAL A 128 -0.16 2.01 -2.90
C VAL A 128 0.06 2.38 -4.37
N GLY A 129 -0.65 3.39 -4.89
CA GLY A 129 -0.46 3.90 -6.25
C GLY A 129 0.96 4.40 -6.50
N VAL A 130 1.51 5.21 -5.59
CA VAL A 130 2.89 5.71 -5.68
C VAL A 130 3.91 4.57 -5.60
N VAL A 131 3.70 3.59 -4.71
CA VAL A 131 4.59 2.42 -4.61
C VAL A 131 4.56 1.60 -5.91
N ARG A 132 3.38 1.41 -6.50
CA ARG A 132 3.23 0.69 -7.77
C ARG A 132 3.92 1.43 -8.93
N GLU A 133 3.71 2.74 -9.06
CA GLU A 133 4.37 3.56 -10.07
C GLU A 133 5.90 3.54 -9.93
N GLY A 134 6.40 3.60 -8.69
CA GLY A 134 7.82 3.43 -8.40
C GLY A 134 8.35 2.05 -8.80
N ALA A 135 7.60 0.99 -8.54
CA ALA A 135 7.97 -0.37 -8.94
C ALA A 135 7.99 -0.54 -10.47
N ASP A 136 7.01 0.02 -11.19
CA ASP A 136 6.96 -0.01 -12.67
C ASP A 136 8.16 0.77 -13.27
N THR A 137 8.54 1.89 -12.64
CA THR A 137 9.72 2.67 -13.03
C THR A 137 11.02 1.88 -12.81
N ILE A 138 11.16 1.22 -11.65
CA ILE A 138 12.32 0.35 -11.35
C ILE A 138 12.38 -0.82 -12.33
N TYR A 139 11.25 -1.46 -12.63
CA TYR A 139 11.17 -2.58 -13.56
C TYR A 139 11.64 -2.17 -14.96
N THR A 140 11.17 -1.02 -15.43
CA THR A 140 11.59 -0.44 -16.72
C THR A 140 13.10 -0.15 -16.73
N GLY A 141 13.61 0.55 -15.71
CA GLY A 141 15.04 0.86 -15.60
C GLY A 141 15.93 -0.38 -15.48
N ALA A 142 15.49 -1.42 -14.77
CA ALA A 142 16.20 -2.69 -14.71
C ALA A 142 16.26 -3.39 -16.09
N GLY A 143 15.19 -3.30 -16.87
CA GLY A 143 15.16 -3.78 -18.26
C GLY A 143 16.17 -3.04 -19.15
N GLU A 144 16.23 -1.71 -19.04
CA GLU A 144 17.21 -0.89 -19.77
C GLU A 144 18.66 -1.22 -19.37
N ILE A 145 18.93 -1.40 -18.07
CA ILE A 145 20.25 -1.82 -17.58
C ILE A 145 20.63 -3.18 -18.13
N SER A 146 19.72 -4.14 -18.13
CA SER A 146 19.98 -5.49 -18.67
C SER A 146 20.31 -5.45 -20.16
N ALA A 147 19.55 -4.68 -20.94
CA ALA A 147 19.83 -4.47 -22.36
C ALA A 147 21.20 -3.79 -22.58
N GLY A 148 21.50 -2.74 -21.81
CA GLY A 148 22.79 -2.05 -21.86
C GLY A 148 23.98 -2.93 -21.45
N SER A 149 23.79 -3.81 -20.47
CA SER A 149 24.81 -4.78 -20.05
C SER A 149 25.10 -5.81 -21.14
N ASN A 150 24.08 -6.26 -21.87
CA ASN A 150 24.26 -7.19 -22.99
C ASN A 150 25.00 -6.51 -24.16
N ASP A 151 24.65 -5.26 -24.50
CA ASP A 151 25.37 -4.48 -25.52
C ASP A 151 26.85 -4.27 -25.11
N LEU A 152 27.08 -3.89 -23.86
CA LEU A 152 28.44 -3.70 -23.35
C LEU A 152 29.24 -5.00 -23.39
N SER A 153 28.66 -6.12 -22.98
CA SER A 153 29.30 -7.44 -23.04
C SER A 153 29.70 -7.79 -24.47
N SER A 154 28.80 -7.62 -25.44
CA SER A 154 29.08 -7.88 -26.85
C SER A 154 30.21 -6.99 -27.39
N ARG A 155 30.22 -5.70 -27.03
CA ARG A 155 31.30 -4.78 -27.41
C ARG A 155 32.63 -5.13 -26.74
N THR A 156 32.61 -5.59 -25.49
CA THR A 156 33.81 -6.07 -24.79
C THR A 156 34.35 -7.35 -25.45
N GLU A 157 33.49 -8.29 -25.84
CA GLU A 157 33.88 -9.49 -26.61
C GLU A 157 34.51 -9.11 -27.95
N GLN A 158 33.89 -8.18 -28.69
CA GLN A 158 34.44 -7.69 -29.96
C GLN A 158 35.80 -7.00 -29.76
N GLN A 159 35.94 -6.18 -28.72
CA GLN A 159 37.20 -5.51 -28.41
C GLN A 159 38.30 -6.50 -28.00
N ALA A 160 37.97 -7.54 -27.25
CA ALA A 160 38.89 -8.61 -26.92
C ALA A 160 39.39 -9.33 -28.18
N ALA A 161 38.48 -9.66 -29.12
CA ALA A 161 38.84 -10.26 -30.40
C ALA A 161 39.77 -9.34 -31.24
N SER A 162 39.49 -8.03 -31.30
CA SER A 162 40.38 -7.08 -31.99
C SER A 162 41.75 -6.94 -31.32
N LEU A 163 41.83 -7.07 -30.00
CA LEU A 163 43.09 -7.09 -29.28
C LEU A 163 43.89 -8.36 -29.55
N GLU A 164 43.23 -9.52 -29.66
CA GLU A 164 43.89 -10.77 -30.09
C GLU A 164 44.47 -10.65 -31.50
N GLU A 165 43.72 -10.08 -32.45
CA GLU A 165 44.21 -9.85 -33.81
C GLU A 165 45.39 -8.86 -33.84
N THR A 166 45.35 -7.82 -33.01
CA THR A 166 46.46 -6.87 -32.86
C THR A 166 47.69 -7.55 -32.27
N ALA A 167 47.52 -8.41 -31.26
CA ALA A 167 48.62 -9.16 -30.65
C ALA A 167 49.26 -10.12 -31.66
N ALA A 168 48.46 -10.88 -32.41
CA ALA A 168 48.95 -11.75 -33.49
C ALA A 168 49.69 -10.95 -34.58
N SER A 169 49.18 -9.78 -34.96
CA SER A 169 49.85 -8.87 -35.90
C SER A 169 51.20 -8.39 -35.36
N MET A 170 51.29 -8.11 -34.06
CA MET A 170 52.55 -7.73 -33.41
C MET A 170 53.56 -8.88 -33.34
N GLU A 171 53.11 -10.13 -33.16
CA GLU A 171 53.98 -11.31 -33.26
C GLU A 171 54.54 -11.46 -34.68
N GLN A 172 53.70 -11.31 -35.69
CA GLN A 172 54.13 -11.41 -37.09
C GLN A 172 55.08 -10.26 -37.48
N LEU A 173 54.83 -9.04 -37.01
CA LEU A 173 55.74 -7.90 -37.16
C LEU A 173 57.08 -8.18 -36.48
N THR A 174 57.07 -8.71 -35.26
CA THR A 174 58.29 -9.05 -34.52
C THR A 174 59.12 -10.10 -35.27
N ALA A 175 58.47 -11.13 -35.82
CA ALA A 175 59.14 -12.13 -36.65
C ALA A 175 59.78 -11.51 -37.90
N THR A 176 59.06 -10.60 -38.57
CA THR A 176 59.55 -9.90 -39.77
C THR A 176 60.75 -8.99 -39.43
N VAL A 177 60.68 -8.26 -38.32
CA VAL A 177 61.79 -7.42 -37.83
C VAL A 177 63.02 -8.26 -37.52
N LYS A 178 62.85 -9.42 -36.88
CA LYS A 178 63.95 -10.36 -36.62
C LYS A 178 64.57 -10.87 -37.92
N GLN A 179 63.75 -11.29 -38.88
CA GLN A 179 64.22 -11.72 -40.20
C GLN A 179 64.98 -10.60 -40.93
N ASN A 180 64.50 -9.35 -40.87
CA ASN A 180 65.20 -8.21 -41.46
C ASN A 180 66.55 -7.94 -40.80
N ALA A 181 66.65 -8.08 -39.47
CA ALA A 181 67.90 -7.96 -38.75
C ALA A 181 68.91 -9.05 -39.15
N ASP A 182 68.46 -10.31 -39.26
CA ASP A 182 69.29 -11.42 -39.72
C ASP A 182 69.76 -11.24 -41.17
N ASN A 183 68.87 -10.78 -42.06
CA ASN A 183 69.20 -10.45 -43.44
C ASN A 183 70.23 -9.32 -43.53
N ALA A 184 70.07 -8.25 -42.74
CA ALA A 184 71.03 -7.16 -42.67
C ALA A 184 72.40 -7.66 -42.21
N ARG A 185 72.44 -8.52 -41.19
CA ARG A 185 73.68 -9.13 -40.68
C ARG A 185 74.37 -10.01 -41.73
N GLN A 186 73.61 -10.82 -42.46
CA GLN A 186 74.13 -11.63 -43.57
C GLN A 186 74.68 -10.75 -44.71
N ALA A 187 73.97 -9.68 -45.07
CA ALA A 187 74.41 -8.74 -46.09
C ALA A 187 75.72 -8.02 -45.67
N THR A 188 75.83 -7.62 -44.40
CA THR A 188 77.08 -7.05 -43.85
C THR A 188 78.24 -8.05 -43.95
N GLN A 189 78.02 -9.32 -43.59
CA GLN A 189 79.06 -10.34 -43.70
C GLN A 189 79.48 -10.58 -45.15
N LEU A 190 78.52 -10.63 -46.07
CA LEU A 190 78.80 -10.79 -47.50
C LEU A 190 79.61 -9.61 -48.05
N ALA A 191 79.24 -8.38 -47.68
CA ALA A 191 79.97 -7.16 -48.06
C ALA A 191 81.40 -7.16 -47.49
N GLN A 192 81.59 -7.62 -46.25
CA GLN A 192 82.91 -7.76 -45.62
C GLN A 192 83.79 -8.76 -46.40
N ASN A 193 83.25 -9.95 -46.71
CA ASN A 193 83.96 -10.98 -47.48
C ASN A 193 84.31 -10.51 -48.90
N ALA A 194 83.40 -9.79 -49.56
CA ALA A 194 83.63 -9.21 -50.88
C ALA A 194 84.74 -8.14 -50.84
N SER A 195 84.72 -7.27 -49.82
CA SER A 195 85.78 -6.28 -49.58
C SER A 195 87.14 -6.93 -49.34
N GLU A 196 87.21 -7.99 -48.53
CA GLU A 196 88.45 -8.74 -48.28
C GLU A 196 88.97 -9.42 -49.57
N THR A 197 88.07 -9.96 -50.38
CA THR A 197 88.41 -10.57 -51.68
C THR A 197 88.94 -9.52 -52.66
N ALA A 198 88.29 -8.35 -52.73
CA ALA A 198 88.76 -7.22 -53.53
C ALA A 198 90.14 -6.73 -53.07
N GLN A 199 90.39 -6.66 -51.76
CA GLN A 199 91.70 -6.32 -51.19
C GLN A 199 92.79 -7.32 -51.62
N LYS A 200 92.50 -8.64 -51.51
CA LYS A 200 93.42 -9.68 -51.98
C LYS A 200 93.68 -9.59 -53.48
N GLY A 201 92.63 -9.34 -54.27
CA GLY A 201 92.74 -9.10 -55.72
C GLY A 201 93.62 -7.89 -56.03
N GLY A 202 93.45 -6.78 -55.29
CA GLY A 202 94.30 -5.60 -55.38
C GLY A 202 95.77 -5.93 -55.13
N ASN A 203 96.07 -6.67 -54.07
CA ASN A 203 97.45 -7.10 -53.77
C ASN A 203 98.05 -7.97 -54.90
N VAL A 204 97.26 -8.80 -55.57
CA VAL A 204 97.70 -9.60 -56.73
C VAL A 204 97.99 -8.70 -57.92
N VAL A 205 97.11 -7.73 -58.21
CA VAL A 205 97.31 -6.75 -59.30
C VAL A 205 98.57 -5.91 -59.06
N ASP A 206 98.79 -5.43 -57.82
CA ASP A 206 100.02 -4.73 -57.44
C ASP A 206 101.26 -5.61 -57.67
N GLY A 207 101.16 -6.90 -57.34
CA GLY A 207 102.19 -7.89 -57.66
C GLY A 207 102.48 -8.00 -59.15
N VAL A 208 101.46 -8.07 -60.00
CA VAL A 208 101.59 -8.13 -61.46
C VAL A 208 102.22 -6.85 -62.01
N VAL A 209 101.82 -5.67 -61.53
CA VAL A 209 102.42 -4.38 -61.92
C VAL A 209 103.91 -4.37 -61.60
N ARG A 210 104.31 -4.77 -60.39
CA ARG A 210 105.72 -4.85 -60.01
C ARG A 210 106.52 -5.81 -60.90
N THR A 211 105.96 -6.98 -61.24
CA THR A 211 106.62 -7.91 -62.18
C THR A 211 106.72 -7.32 -63.58
N MET A 212 105.72 -6.59 -64.06
CA MET A 212 105.78 -5.88 -65.35
C MET A 212 106.85 -4.78 -65.34
N ASP A 213 107.02 -4.05 -64.24
CA ASP A 213 108.10 -3.07 -64.06
C ASP A 213 109.48 -3.74 -64.09
N GLU A 214 109.65 -4.89 -63.43
CA GLU A 214 110.88 -5.69 -63.46
C GLU A 214 111.20 -6.22 -64.86
N ILE A 215 110.18 -6.66 -65.62
CA ILE A 215 110.31 -7.10 -67.02
C ILE A 215 110.70 -5.92 -67.91
N ALA A 216 110.08 -4.76 -67.73
CA ALA A 216 110.40 -3.55 -68.49
C ALA A 216 111.84 -3.08 -68.22
N ALA A 217 112.27 -3.08 -66.96
CA ALA A 217 113.64 -2.77 -66.56
C ALA A 217 114.65 -3.77 -67.16
N SER A 218 114.35 -5.07 -67.13
CA SER A 218 115.19 -6.12 -67.72
C SER A 218 115.27 -5.99 -69.24
N SER A 219 114.15 -5.71 -69.90
CA SER A 219 114.09 -5.48 -71.36
C SER A 219 114.90 -4.24 -71.76
N SER A 220 114.83 -3.16 -70.97
CA SER A 220 115.67 -1.97 -71.17
C SER A 220 117.16 -2.27 -71.01
N LYS A 221 117.54 -3.10 -70.02
CA LYS A 221 118.92 -3.54 -69.84
C LYS A 221 119.43 -4.37 -71.01
N ILE A 222 118.60 -5.28 -71.54
CA ILE A 222 118.91 -6.04 -72.76
C ILE A 222 119.07 -5.08 -73.95
N ALA A 223 118.16 -4.12 -74.11
CA ALA A 223 118.24 -3.11 -75.16
C ALA A 223 119.55 -2.29 -75.07
N GLN A 224 119.98 -1.91 -73.87
CA GLN A 224 121.28 -1.26 -73.63
C GLN A 224 122.46 -2.14 -74.04
N ILE A 225 122.41 -3.46 -73.83
CA ILE A 225 123.45 -4.42 -74.25
C ILE A 225 123.46 -4.59 -75.78
N THR A 226 122.29 -4.63 -76.43
CA THR A 226 122.22 -4.76 -77.89
C THR A 226 122.59 -3.47 -78.63
N ASN A 227 122.47 -2.31 -77.98
CA ASN A 227 122.77 -1.00 -78.56
C ASN A 227 124.24 -0.56 -78.36
N VAL A 228 125.09 -1.43 -77.80
CA VAL A 228 126.56 -1.25 -77.71
C VAL A 228 127.34 -2.13 -78.71
N ASN A 229 126.70 -2.53 -79.81
CA ASN A 229 127.37 -3.05 -81.00
C ASN A 229 127.13 -2.11 -82.19
#